data_AF-W0UTC9-F1
#
_entry.id   AF-W0UTC9-F1
#
_cell.length_a   1.000
_cell.length_b   1.000
_cell.length_c   1.000
_cell.angle_alpha   90.00
_cell.angle_beta   90.00
_cell.angle_gamma   90.00
#
_symmetry.space_group_name_H-M   'P 1'
#
loop_
_entity.id
_entity.type
_entity.pdbx_description
1 polymer ?
#
loop_
_entity_poly.entity_id
_entity_poly.type
_entity_poly.pdbx_seq_one_letter_code
_entity_poly.pdbx_strand_id
1 'polypeptide(L)'
;MALARAGFCPLLLLLLLGLWVAEIPVSAKPKGMTSSQWFKIQHVQPSPQACNSAMKNINKHTKRCKDLNTFLHEPFSSVAATCQTPKKACKNGEKNCHQSHGPVSLTMCKLTSGKYPNCRYKEKRQNKSYIVACKPPQKNDSQKFHLVPVHLDRVL
;
A
#
# COMPACT_ATOMS: atom_id res chain seq x y z
N MET A 1 -29.33 -40.78 -40.58
CA MET A 1 -28.58 -39.58 -40.16
C MET A 1 -27.89 -39.89 -38.84
N ALA A 2 -26.57 -39.99 -38.83
CA ALA A 2 -25.80 -40.40 -37.65
C ALA A 2 -25.69 -39.22 -36.67
N LEU A 3 -26.10 -39.46 -35.41
CA LEU A 3 -25.98 -38.48 -34.33
C LEU A 3 -24.53 -38.45 -33.85
N ALA A 4 -23.77 -37.45 -34.27
CA ALA A 4 -22.44 -37.19 -33.75
C ALA A 4 -22.57 -36.78 -32.26
N ARG A 5 -22.20 -37.68 -31.35
CA ARG A 5 -21.98 -37.32 -29.94
C ARG A 5 -20.75 -36.42 -29.88
N ALA A 6 -20.98 -35.11 -29.74
CA ALA A 6 -19.94 -34.17 -29.36
C ALA A 6 -19.43 -34.55 -27.97
N GLY A 7 -18.27 -35.20 -27.92
CA GLY A 7 -17.59 -35.53 -26.67
C GLY A 7 -17.22 -34.25 -25.94
N PHE A 8 -17.97 -33.92 -24.89
CA PHE A 8 -17.56 -32.91 -23.92
C PHE A 8 -16.31 -33.43 -23.20
N CYS A 9 -15.14 -32.97 -23.63
CA CYS A 9 -13.87 -33.36 -23.03
C CYS A 9 -13.70 -32.58 -21.70
N PRO A 10 -13.85 -33.20 -20.52
CA PRO A 10 -13.81 -32.50 -19.24
C PRO A 10 -12.45 -31.84 -18.97
N LEU A 11 -11.40 -32.34 -19.62
CA LEU A 11 -10.04 -31.80 -19.60
C LEU A 11 -9.97 -30.38 -20.20
N LEU A 12 -10.76 -30.07 -21.23
CA LEU A 12 -10.84 -28.73 -21.83
C LEU A 12 -11.49 -27.71 -20.88
N LEU A 13 -12.47 -28.15 -20.08
CA LEU A 13 -13.11 -27.34 -19.04
C LEU A 13 -12.17 -27.09 -17.85
N LEU A 14 -11.37 -28.07 -17.45
CA LEU A 14 -10.36 -27.92 -16.39
C LEU A 14 -9.21 -26.98 -16.79
N LEU A 15 -8.81 -26.98 -18.07
CA LEU A 15 -7.81 -26.04 -18.61
C LEU A 15 -8.31 -24.58 -18.60
N LEU A 16 -9.61 -24.34 -18.81
CA LEU A 16 -10.21 -23.00 -18.74
C LEU A 16 -10.32 -22.47 -17.30
N LEU A 17 -10.43 -23.36 -16.30
CA LEU A 17 -10.50 -22.98 -14.88
C LEU A 17 -9.12 -22.69 -14.25
N GLY A 18 -8.02 -23.08 -14.90
CA GLY A 18 -6.66 -22.96 -14.36
C GLY A 18 -5.99 -21.58 -14.51
N LEU A 19 -6.57 -20.64 -15.27
CA LEU A 19 -6.03 -19.29 -15.45
C LEU A 19 -6.63 -18.28 -14.46
N TRP A 20 -6.57 -18.58 -13.17
CA TRP A 20 -6.61 -17.51 -12.16
C TRP A 20 -5.17 -17.09 -11.92
N VAL A 21 -4.68 -16.13 -12.72
CA VAL A 21 -3.43 -15.44 -12.42
C VAL A 21 -3.63 -14.81 -11.05
N ALA A 22 -2.93 -15.33 -10.04
CA ALA A 22 -2.91 -14.75 -8.71
C ALA A 22 -2.31 -13.34 -8.85
N GLU A 23 -3.18 -12.35 -9.01
CA GLU A 23 -2.81 -10.95 -9.06
C GLU A 23 -2.16 -10.62 -7.71
N ILE A 24 -0.82 -10.63 -7.65
CA ILE A 24 -0.11 -10.26 -6.43
C ILE A 24 -0.55 -8.83 -6.10
N PRO A 25 -1.18 -8.60 -4.94
CA PRO A 25 -1.68 -7.28 -4.60
C PRO A 25 -0.48 -6.33 -4.60
N VAL A 26 -0.62 -5.17 -5.26
CA VAL A 26 0.47 -4.17 -5.34
C VAL A 26 0.85 -3.63 -3.95
N SER A 27 0.02 -3.89 -2.93
CA SER A 27 0.30 -3.62 -1.52
C SER A 27 1.22 -4.66 -0.85
N ALA A 28 1.57 -5.74 -1.54
CA ALA A 28 2.40 -6.80 -0.98
C ALA A 28 3.81 -6.27 -0.66
N LYS A 29 4.18 -6.41 0.61
CA LYS A 29 5.49 -6.05 1.14
C LYS A 29 6.59 -6.88 0.45
N PRO A 30 7.68 -6.25 -0.03
CA PRO A 30 8.82 -6.99 -0.59
C PRO A 30 9.42 -8.02 0.37
N LYS A 31 10.03 -9.08 -0.17
CA LYS A 31 10.82 -10.04 0.60
C LYS A 31 12.01 -9.32 1.25
N GLY A 32 12.36 -9.71 2.48
CA GLY A 32 13.49 -9.14 3.23
C GLY A 32 13.26 -7.74 3.83
N MET A 33 12.11 -7.11 3.58
CA MET A 33 11.76 -5.80 4.13
C MET A 33 10.79 -5.93 5.32
N THR A 34 10.89 -5.08 6.33
CA THR A 34 9.89 -5.02 7.41
C THR A 34 8.64 -4.26 6.95
N SER A 35 7.52 -4.44 7.66
CA SER A 35 6.31 -3.68 7.34
C SER A 35 6.50 -2.18 7.59
N SER A 36 7.32 -1.80 8.58
CA SER A 36 7.64 -0.41 8.90
C SER A 36 8.52 0.25 7.84
N GLN A 37 9.54 -0.46 7.35
CA GLN A 37 10.36 0.00 6.21
C GLN A 37 9.51 0.18 4.96
N TRP A 38 8.60 -0.76 4.68
CA TRP A 38 7.70 -0.65 3.52
C TRP A 38 6.68 0.48 3.68
N PHE A 39 6.15 0.68 4.88
CA PHE A 39 5.33 1.84 5.21
C PHE A 39 6.09 3.14 4.94
N LYS A 40 7.34 3.26 5.40
CA LYS A 40 8.18 4.43 5.18
C LYS A 40 8.34 4.72 3.68
N ILE A 41 8.70 3.70 2.89
CA ILE A 41 8.90 3.84 1.44
C ILE A 41 7.60 4.26 0.73
N GLN A 42 6.46 3.72 1.13
CA GLN A 42 5.20 4.01 0.49
C GLN A 42 4.59 5.35 0.92
N HIS A 43 4.72 5.72 2.18
CA HIS A 43 3.84 6.73 2.77
C HIS A 43 4.56 7.93 3.37
N VAL A 44 5.89 7.93 3.46
CA VAL A 44 6.64 9.01 4.12
C VAL A 44 7.53 9.73 3.13
N GLN A 45 7.27 11.02 2.93
CA GLN A 45 7.97 11.84 1.96
C GLN A 45 8.11 13.29 2.45
N PRO A 46 9.07 13.57 3.35
CA PRO A 46 9.22 14.89 3.99
C PRO A 46 9.48 16.01 2.98
N SER A 47 10.16 15.69 1.87
CA SER A 47 10.37 16.60 0.75
C SER A 47 9.45 16.20 -0.42
N PRO A 48 8.36 16.95 -0.67
CA PRO A 48 7.41 16.63 -1.74
C PRO A 48 8.09 16.54 -3.11
N GLN A 49 7.62 15.60 -3.92
CA GLN A 49 8.03 15.29 -5.29
C GLN A 49 6.75 14.91 -6.04
N ALA A 50 6.71 15.20 -7.35
CA ALA A 50 5.56 14.86 -8.17
C ALA A 50 5.25 13.36 -8.16
N CYS A 51 3.96 13.00 -8.20
CA CYS A 51 3.52 11.61 -8.12
C CYS A 51 4.17 10.68 -9.16
N ASN A 52 4.35 11.16 -10.40
CA ASN A 52 5.00 10.39 -11.47
C ASN A 52 6.45 10.02 -11.14
N SER A 53 7.14 10.81 -10.33
CA SER A 53 8.52 10.53 -9.89
C SER A 53 8.51 9.68 -8.62
N ALA A 54 7.77 10.08 -7.59
CA ALA A 54 7.74 9.38 -6.30
C ALA A 54 7.25 7.92 -6.43
N MET A 55 6.23 7.69 -7.26
CA MET A 55 5.67 6.35 -7.47
C MET A 55 6.61 5.38 -8.19
N LYS A 56 7.64 5.86 -8.93
CA LYS A 56 8.60 4.97 -9.61
C LYS A 56 9.32 4.07 -8.62
N ASN A 57 9.69 4.60 -7.45
CA ASN A 57 10.39 3.82 -6.42
C ASN A 57 9.50 2.69 -5.89
N ILE A 58 8.25 2.99 -5.54
CA ILE A 58 7.27 2.01 -5.04
C ILE A 58 6.98 0.95 -6.12
N ASN A 59 6.68 1.37 -7.33
CA ASN A 59 6.30 0.47 -8.44
C ASN A 59 7.47 -0.43 -8.86
N LYS A 60 8.73 -0.01 -8.69
CA LYS A 60 9.92 -0.83 -8.97
C LYS A 60 10.00 -2.08 -8.10
N HIS A 61 9.51 -2.00 -6.86
CA HIS A 61 9.51 -3.14 -5.92
C HIS A 61 8.48 -4.21 -6.27
N THR A 62 7.33 -3.83 -6.83
CA THR A 62 6.23 -4.74 -7.17
C THR A 62 6.15 -5.06 -8.65
N LYS A 63 6.92 -4.37 -9.50
CA LYS A 63 6.86 -4.42 -10.98
C LYS A 63 5.47 -4.09 -11.54
N ARG A 64 4.69 -3.28 -10.82
CA ARG A 64 3.31 -2.92 -11.15
C ARG A 64 3.04 -1.46 -10.81
N CYS A 65 2.11 -0.83 -11.53
CA CYS A 65 1.59 0.48 -11.14
C CYS A 65 0.62 0.29 -9.97
N LYS A 66 0.85 0.96 -8.84
CA LYS A 66 -0.09 0.96 -7.71
C LYS A 66 -1.22 1.95 -7.96
N ASP A 67 -2.47 1.54 -7.84
CA ASP A 67 -3.61 2.39 -8.23
C ASP A 67 -3.78 3.65 -7.39
N LEU A 68 -3.51 3.57 -6.10
CA LEU A 68 -3.62 4.67 -5.16
C LEU A 68 -2.50 4.63 -4.13
N ASN A 69 -1.90 5.78 -3.87
CA ASN A 69 -0.94 5.94 -2.80
C ASN A 69 -1.07 7.33 -2.17
N THR A 70 -0.77 7.44 -0.89
CA THR A 70 -0.70 8.72 -0.18
C THR A 70 0.69 8.89 0.40
N PHE A 71 1.28 10.06 0.18
CA PHE A 71 2.52 10.49 0.79
C PHE A 71 2.23 11.54 1.85
N LEU A 72 2.62 11.26 3.08
CA LEU A 72 2.62 12.19 4.21
C LEU A 72 3.91 13.02 4.14
N HIS A 73 3.78 14.35 4.17
CA HIS A 73 4.92 15.27 4.11
C HIS A 73 5.48 15.59 5.48
N GLU A 74 5.74 14.52 6.25
CA GLU A 74 6.25 14.55 7.62
C GLU A 74 7.50 13.67 7.72
N PRO A 75 8.45 13.95 8.62
CA PRO A 75 9.54 13.02 8.92
C PRO A 75 8.99 11.72 9.51
N PHE A 76 9.68 10.60 9.27
CA PHE A 76 9.27 9.28 9.78
C PHE A 76 9.10 9.28 11.30
N SER A 77 9.92 10.03 12.05
CA SER A 77 9.80 10.18 13.50
C SER A 77 8.49 10.82 13.93
N SER A 78 7.98 11.82 13.21
CA SER A 78 6.68 12.45 13.47
C SER A 78 5.54 11.46 13.23
N VAL A 79 5.61 10.70 12.13
CA VAL A 79 4.62 9.65 11.84
C VAL A 79 4.69 8.51 12.87
N ALA A 80 5.88 8.13 13.33
CA ALA A 80 6.04 7.12 14.38
C ALA A 80 5.56 7.60 15.75
N ALA A 81 5.70 8.90 16.07
CA ALA A 81 5.16 9.48 17.30
C ALA A 81 3.63 9.38 17.36
N THR A 82 2.93 9.34 16.20
CA THR A 82 1.49 9.09 16.17
C THR A 82 1.12 7.74 16.81
N CYS A 83 1.99 6.74 16.80
CA CYS A 83 1.74 5.46 17.47
C CYS A 83 1.62 5.57 19.01
N GLN A 84 1.88 6.74 19.59
CA GLN A 84 1.72 7.02 21.03
C GLN A 84 0.35 7.61 21.37
N THR A 85 -0.46 8.01 20.38
CA THR A 85 -1.82 8.51 20.63
C THR A 85 -2.72 7.38 21.12
N PRO A 86 -3.91 7.67 21.69
CA PRO A 86 -4.85 6.63 22.10
C PRO A 86 -5.18 5.65 20.96
N LYS A 87 -5.23 4.36 21.31
CA LYS A 87 -5.60 3.27 20.39
C LYS A 87 -7.06 3.42 19.97
N LYS A 88 -7.34 3.15 18.70
CA LYS A 88 -8.69 3.03 18.14
C LYS A 88 -8.78 1.84 17.20
N ALA A 89 -10.01 1.46 16.85
CA ALA A 89 -10.25 0.41 15.87
C ALA A 89 -9.83 0.87 14.46
N CYS A 90 -9.10 0.01 13.76
CA CYS A 90 -8.82 0.11 12.33
C CYS A 90 -10.04 -0.30 11.50
N LYS A 91 -10.00 -0.07 10.17
CA LYS A 91 -11.06 -0.54 9.25
C LYS A 91 -11.28 -2.05 9.29
N ASN A 92 -10.23 -2.82 9.57
CA ASN A 92 -10.29 -4.27 9.69
C ASN A 92 -10.69 -4.76 11.11
N GLY A 93 -11.02 -3.85 12.03
CA GLY A 93 -11.42 -4.18 13.40
C GLY A 93 -10.26 -4.35 14.39
N GLU A 94 -9.00 -4.41 13.96
CA GLU A 94 -7.86 -4.45 14.89
C GLU A 94 -7.80 -3.17 15.74
N LYS A 95 -7.50 -3.31 17.04
CA LYS A 95 -7.40 -2.17 18.00
C LYS A 95 -5.97 -1.65 18.13
N ASN A 96 -5.28 -1.47 17.01
CA ASN A 96 -3.90 -0.97 16.93
C ASN A 96 -3.76 0.24 16.00
N CYS A 97 -4.87 0.92 15.69
CA CYS A 97 -4.83 2.16 14.93
C CYS A 97 -4.68 3.36 15.85
N HIS A 98 -4.05 4.40 15.30
CA HIS A 98 -3.71 5.64 15.98
C HIS A 98 -3.94 6.80 15.01
N GLN A 99 -4.54 7.88 15.50
CA GLN A 99 -4.86 9.06 14.69
C GLN A 99 -3.81 10.14 14.93
N SER A 100 -3.39 10.83 13.88
CA SER A 100 -2.48 11.98 14.00
C SER A 100 -3.04 13.05 14.94
N HIS A 101 -2.16 13.74 15.66
CA HIS A 101 -2.54 14.83 16.59
C HIS A 101 -3.32 15.96 15.88
N GLY A 102 -3.02 16.19 14.60
CA GLY A 102 -3.70 17.18 13.78
C GLY A 102 -3.55 16.84 12.29
N PRO A 103 -4.07 17.72 11.41
CA PRO A 103 -3.91 17.57 9.99
C PRO A 103 -2.47 17.85 9.57
N VAL A 104 -2.00 17.11 8.54
CA VAL A 104 -0.68 17.28 7.95
C VAL A 104 -0.80 17.49 6.45
N SER A 105 0.22 18.14 5.87
CA SER A 105 0.35 18.21 4.42
C SER A 105 0.58 16.82 3.84
N LEU A 106 -0.20 16.47 2.82
CA LEU A 106 -0.10 15.18 2.14
C LEU A 106 -0.45 15.29 0.65
N THR A 107 0.06 14.33 -0.13
CA THR A 107 -0.25 14.19 -1.55
C THR A 107 -0.83 12.81 -1.82
N MET A 108 -2.01 12.78 -2.44
CA MET A 108 -2.61 11.56 -2.97
C MET A 108 -2.24 11.40 -4.45
N CYS A 109 -1.72 10.23 -4.80
CA CYS A 109 -1.35 9.83 -6.16
C CYS A 109 -2.32 8.76 -6.64
N LYS A 110 -3.16 9.09 -7.63
CA LYS A 110 -4.10 8.16 -8.27
C LYS A 110 -3.61 7.81 -9.66
N LEU A 111 -3.46 6.53 -9.97
CA LEU A 111 -3.12 6.05 -11.31
C LEU A 111 -4.20 6.50 -12.30
N THR A 112 -3.77 7.06 -13.42
CA THR A 112 -4.68 7.49 -14.50
C THR A 112 -4.51 6.63 -15.74
N SER A 113 -3.28 6.22 -16.06
CA SER A 113 -2.98 5.43 -17.25
C SER A 113 -1.57 4.82 -17.21
N GLY A 114 -1.27 3.98 -18.20
CA GLY A 114 0.04 3.37 -18.39
C GLY A 114 0.19 2.01 -17.71
N LYS A 115 1.30 1.34 -18.04
CA LYS A 115 1.74 0.07 -17.43
C LYS A 115 3.18 0.24 -16.97
N TYR A 116 3.60 -0.53 -15.97
CA TYR A 116 4.99 -0.49 -15.49
C TYR A 116 5.95 -0.75 -16.67
N PRO A 117 7.03 0.05 -16.84
CA PRO A 117 7.53 1.10 -15.95
C PRO A 117 6.95 2.51 -16.19
N ASN A 118 6.11 2.70 -17.21
CA ASN A 118 5.62 4.00 -17.69
C ASN A 118 4.23 4.36 -17.13
N CYS A 119 4.09 4.35 -15.81
CA CYS A 119 2.83 4.71 -15.12
C CYS A 119 2.61 6.24 -15.11
N ARG A 120 1.36 6.69 -15.22
CA ARG A 120 0.96 8.10 -15.10
C ARG A 120 -0.03 8.30 -13.96
N TYR A 121 0.19 9.33 -13.15
CA TYR A 121 -0.56 9.62 -11.95
C TYR A 121 -1.12 11.04 -11.94
N LYS A 122 -2.35 11.17 -11.44
CA LYS A 122 -2.93 12.44 -11.02
C LYS A 122 -2.58 12.68 -9.55
N GLU A 123 -2.08 13.87 -9.26
CA GLU A 123 -1.77 14.32 -7.90
C GLU A 123 -2.89 15.17 -7.32
N LYS A 124 -3.17 15.00 -6.02
CA LYS A 124 -4.07 15.85 -5.24
C LYS A 124 -3.43 16.15 -3.89
N ARG A 125 -3.00 17.40 -3.70
CA ARG A 125 -2.46 17.91 -2.42
C ARG A 125 -3.59 18.27 -1.48
N GLN A 126 -3.44 17.94 -0.20
CA GLN A 126 -4.44 18.18 0.84
C GLN A 126 -3.74 18.44 2.18
N ASN A 127 -4.49 19.02 3.12
CA ASN A 127 -4.08 19.11 4.52
C ASN A 127 -5.13 18.39 5.36
N LYS A 128 -4.81 17.19 5.86
CA LYS A 128 -5.79 16.29 6.50
C LYS A 128 -5.14 15.45 7.59
N SER A 129 -5.95 15.04 8.56
CA SER A 129 -5.53 14.06 9.56
C SER A 129 -5.49 12.66 8.95
N TYR A 130 -4.70 11.78 9.56
CA TYR A 130 -4.57 10.40 9.09
C TYR A 130 -4.63 9.41 10.25
N ILE A 131 -4.85 8.14 9.90
CA ILE A 131 -4.88 7.02 10.83
C ILE A 131 -3.88 5.97 10.34
N VAL A 132 -2.97 5.56 11.21
CA VAL A 132 -1.99 4.49 10.97
C VAL A 132 -2.24 3.33 11.90
N ALA A 133 -2.01 2.10 11.43
CA ALA A 133 -1.87 0.94 12.28
C ALA A 133 -0.41 0.80 12.73
N CYS A 134 -0.20 0.50 14.02
CA CYS A 134 1.12 0.38 14.62
C CYS A 134 1.34 -1.01 15.23
N LYS A 135 2.57 -1.52 15.17
CA LYS A 135 2.98 -2.80 15.76
C LYS A 135 4.38 -2.66 16.40
N PRO A 136 4.78 -3.57 17.30
CA PRO A 136 6.17 -3.61 17.77
C PRO A 136 7.16 -3.70 16.60
N PRO A 137 8.36 -3.10 16.71
CA PRO A 137 9.38 -3.14 15.67
C PRO A 137 9.85 -4.57 15.39
N GLN A 138 10.11 -4.88 14.11
CA GLN A 138 10.74 -6.14 13.71
C GLN A 138 12.27 -6.06 13.88
N LYS A 139 12.99 -7.20 13.82
CA LYS A 139 14.45 -7.28 14.07
C LYS A 139 15.30 -6.25 13.29
N ASN A 140 14.87 -5.89 12.08
CA ASN A 140 15.60 -4.94 11.21
C ASN A 140 15.08 -3.50 11.30
N ASP A 141 14.13 -3.22 12.19
CA ASP A 141 13.63 -1.88 12.46
C ASP A 141 14.47 -1.17 13.53
N SER A 142 14.43 0.16 13.49
CA SER A 142 15.02 0.98 14.56
C SER A 142 14.31 0.71 15.88
N GLN A 143 15.08 0.41 16.92
CA GLN A 143 14.58 0.17 18.29
C GLN A 143 14.31 1.45 19.08
N LYS A 144 14.36 2.62 18.43
CA LYS A 144 14.09 3.93 19.06
C LYS A 144 12.62 4.11 19.46
N PHE A 145 11.70 3.34 18.87
CA PHE A 145 10.27 3.43 19.11
C PHE A 145 9.73 2.07 19.59
N HIS A 146 8.91 2.08 20.64
CA HIS A 146 8.23 0.86 21.11
C HIS A 146 7.17 0.35 20.13
N LEU A 147 6.58 1.25 19.33
CA LEU A 147 5.66 0.94 18.26
C LEU A 147 6.08 1.70 17.00
N VAL A 148 5.94 1.06 15.85
CA VAL A 148 6.25 1.65 14.55
C VAL A 148 5.04 1.55 13.62
N PRO A 149 4.83 2.52 12.71
CA PRO A 149 3.73 2.49 11.78
C PRO A 149 3.97 1.40 10.73
N VAL A 150 2.97 0.56 10.47
CA VAL A 150 3.06 -0.56 9.53
C VAL A 150 2.03 -0.48 8.41
N HIS A 151 1.00 0.36 8.55
CA HIS A 151 -0.05 0.55 7.56
C HIS A 151 -0.69 1.93 7.69
N LEU A 152 -1.05 2.55 6.55
CA LEU A 152 -1.88 3.76 6.51
C LEU A 152 -3.34 3.33 6.32
N ASP A 153 -4.12 3.34 7.40
CA ASP A 153 -5.51 2.86 7.40
C ASP A 153 -6.45 3.85 6.71
N ARG A 154 -6.34 5.15 7.02
CA ARG A 154 -7.27 6.17 6.52
C ARG A 154 -6.63 7.56 6.47
N VAL A 155 -7.11 8.38 5.52
CA VAL A 155 -6.97 9.84 5.52
C VAL A 155 -8.37 10.41 5.75
N LEU A 156 -8.52 11.32 6.72
CA LEU A 156 -9.82 11.86 7.19
C LEU A 156 -10.27 13.07 6.37
#